data_AF-A0A1I7EWX2-F1
#
_entry.id   AF-A0A1I7EWX2-F1
#
_cell.length_a   1.000
_cell.length_b   1.000
_cell.length_c   1.000
_cell.angle_alpha   90.00
_cell.angle_beta   90.00
_cell.angle_gamma   90.00
#
_symmetry.space_group_name_H-M   'P 1'
#
loop_
_entity.id
_entity.type
_entity.pdbx_description
1 polymer ?
#
loop_
_entity_poly.entity_id
_entity_poly.type
_entity_poly.pdbx_seq_one_letter_code
_entity_poly.pdbx_strand_id
1 'polypeptide(L)'
;MIVKEFDYVKGNTVVKPTRKSKESNKKQKELERAKRNKQKRQHEKQRKTRMACLQIAAVIFFGGFFIVHQDTKVYQKQRELASINNEIRVVTDNNEALRIDLLKMSSLDSIKTNAESKLGMSIATKDNTTQIEVPSNYFEEENNSADEKQKTVFSKIMDAFSK
;
A
#
# COMPACT_ATOMS: atom_id res chain seq x y z
N MET A 1 -86.91 24.80 48.17
CA MET A 1 -86.16 25.08 46.93
C MET A 1 -85.54 26.47 47.08
N ILE A 2 -84.20 26.58 47.16
CA ILE A 2 -83.51 27.85 47.40
C ILE A 2 -83.27 28.50 46.04
N VAL A 3 -83.97 29.60 45.78
CA VAL A 3 -83.81 30.40 44.55
C VAL A 3 -82.53 31.21 44.69
N LYS A 4 -81.51 30.88 43.90
CA LYS A 4 -80.32 31.73 43.74
C LYS A 4 -80.63 32.74 42.65
N GLU A 5 -80.76 34.01 43.03
CA GLU A 5 -80.83 35.12 42.08
C GLU A 5 -79.44 35.32 41.45
N PHE A 6 -79.39 35.23 40.13
CA PHE A 6 -78.19 35.56 39.36
C PHE A 6 -78.38 36.95 38.75
N ASP A 7 -77.55 37.90 39.17
CA ASP A 7 -77.46 39.22 38.54
C ASP A 7 -76.91 39.07 37.12
N TYR A 8 -77.81 39.15 36.14
CA TYR A 8 -77.45 39.17 34.72
C TYR A 8 -76.93 40.54 34.33
N VAL A 9 -75.61 40.68 34.24
CA VAL A 9 -74.97 41.88 33.65
C VAL A 9 -75.12 41.81 32.13
N LYS A 10 -76.13 42.50 31.58
CA LYS A 10 -76.27 42.72 30.13
C LYS A 10 -75.25 43.77 29.66
N GLY A 11 -74.09 43.31 29.22
CA GLY A 11 -73.07 44.15 28.60
C GLY A 11 -71.76 43.41 28.37
N ASN A 12 -70.87 43.98 27.56
CA ASN A 12 -69.53 43.47 27.36
C ASN A 12 -68.70 43.71 28.64
N THR A 13 -68.43 42.67 29.44
CA THR A 13 -67.65 42.76 30.69
C THR A 13 -66.14 42.84 30.44
N VAL A 14 -65.72 43.51 29.36
CA VAL A 14 -64.31 43.63 29.01
C VAL A 14 -63.69 44.70 29.88
N VAL A 15 -62.66 44.29 30.63
CA VAL A 15 -61.82 45.17 31.45
C VAL A 15 -61.32 46.34 30.59
N LYS A 16 -61.62 47.57 31.02
CA LYS A 16 -61.21 48.80 30.34
C LYS A 16 -59.70 48.76 30.11
N PRO A 17 -59.20 48.88 28.87
CA PRO A 17 -57.78 48.69 28.59
C PRO A 17 -56.96 49.75 29.33
N THR A 18 -56.10 49.29 30.24
CA THR A 18 -55.17 50.16 30.95
C THR A 18 -54.00 50.47 30.04
N ARG A 19 -53.68 51.77 29.92
CA ARG A 19 -52.57 52.23 29.07
C ARG A 19 -51.26 51.76 29.71
N LYS A 20 -50.52 50.88 29.04
CA LYS A 20 -49.23 50.37 29.55
C LYS A 20 -48.30 51.54 29.88
N SER A 21 -47.75 51.54 31.10
CA SER A 21 -46.76 52.54 31.52
C SER A 21 -45.54 52.54 30.58
N LYS A 22 -44.98 53.73 30.30
CA LYS A 22 -43.75 53.88 29.51
C LYS A 22 -42.59 53.05 30.07
N GLU A 23 -42.56 52.78 31.38
CA GLU A 23 -41.56 51.91 32.02
C GLU A 23 -41.69 50.43 31.64
N SER A 24 -42.92 49.94 31.46
CA SER A 24 -43.17 48.55 31.03
C SER A 24 -42.61 48.28 29.64
N ASN A 25 -42.75 49.26 28.73
CA ASN A 25 -42.18 49.18 27.38
C ASN A 25 -40.64 49.24 27.37
N LYS A 26 -40.02 50.02 28.28
CA LYS A 26 -38.55 50.03 28.44
C LYS A 26 -38.03 48.67 28.91
N LYS A 27 -38.66 48.09 29.94
CA LYS A 27 -38.31 46.75 30.45
C LYS A 27 -38.46 45.66 29.38
N GLN A 28 -39.51 45.69 28.56
CA GLN A 28 -39.67 44.75 27.45
C GLN A 28 -38.55 44.89 26.39
N LYS A 29 -38.20 46.13 26.00
CA LYS A 29 -37.08 46.36 25.07
C LYS A 29 -35.75 45.87 25.61
N GLU A 30 -35.49 46.04 26.90
CA GLU A 30 -34.27 45.53 27.55
C GLU A 30 -34.24 44.00 27.57
N LEU A 31 -35.36 43.35 27.88
CA LEU A 31 -35.51 41.89 27.82
C LEU A 31 -35.29 41.36 26.40
N GLU A 32 -35.82 42.01 25.38
CA GLU A 32 -35.59 41.64 23.97
C GLU A 32 -34.12 41.80 23.56
N ARG A 33 -33.47 42.89 23.97
CA ARG A 33 -32.03 43.11 23.75
C ARG A 33 -31.20 42.04 24.46
N ALA A 34 -31.53 41.70 25.71
CA ALA A 34 -30.87 40.65 26.46
C ALA A 34 -31.02 39.27 25.78
N LYS A 35 -32.22 38.95 25.29
CA LYS A 35 -32.49 37.71 24.51
C LYS A 35 -31.67 37.67 23.22
N ARG A 36 -31.64 38.75 22.44
CA ARG A 36 -30.81 38.85 21.22
C ARG A 36 -29.33 38.69 21.51
N ASN A 37 -28.82 39.34 22.57
CA ASN A 37 -27.42 39.22 22.94
C ASN A 37 -27.05 37.81 23.42
N LYS A 38 -27.96 37.12 24.12
CA LYS A 38 -27.78 35.72 24.51
C LYS A 38 -27.74 34.79 23.30
N GLN A 39 -28.64 34.97 22.33
CA GLN A 39 -28.64 34.21 21.08
C GLN A 39 -27.37 34.44 20.27
N LYS A 40 -26.92 35.70 20.10
CA LYS A 40 -25.66 36.02 19.42
C LYS A 40 -24.46 35.32 20.06
N ARG A 41 -24.35 35.38 21.40
CA ARG A 41 -23.29 34.68 22.14
C ARG A 41 -23.35 33.16 21.96
N GLN A 42 -24.53 32.57 21.89
CA GLN A 42 -24.69 31.14 21.63
C GLN A 42 -24.24 30.77 20.20
N HIS A 43 -24.63 31.54 19.20
CA HIS A 43 -24.19 31.33 17.82
C HIS A 43 -22.68 31.49 17.65
N GLU A 44 -22.06 32.48 18.31
CA GLU A 44 -20.60 32.66 18.29
C GLU A 44 -19.88 31.47 18.93
N LYS A 45 -20.38 30.95 20.06
CA LYS A 45 -19.82 29.73 20.69
C LYS A 45 -19.95 28.51 19.78
N GLN A 46 -21.10 28.34 19.13
CA GLN A 46 -21.32 27.25 18.17
C GLN A 46 -20.42 27.38 16.94
N ARG A 47 -20.20 28.60 16.44
CA ARG A 47 -19.25 28.86 15.34
C ARG A 47 -17.84 28.50 15.74
N LYS A 48 -17.38 28.94 16.92
CA LYS A 48 -16.02 28.64 17.42
C LYS A 48 -15.79 27.14 17.60
N THR A 49 -16.75 26.42 18.18
CA THR A 49 -16.67 24.96 18.35
C THR A 49 -16.67 24.21 17.02
N ARG A 50 -17.51 24.63 16.06
CA ARG A 50 -17.49 24.08 14.69
C ARG A 50 -16.15 24.33 13.99
N MET A 51 -15.61 25.54 14.07
CA MET A 51 -14.31 25.86 13.48
C MET A 51 -13.18 25.06 14.12
N ALA A 52 -13.20 24.87 15.45
CA ALA A 52 -12.23 24.04 16.13
C ALA A 52 -12.31 22.56 15.69
N CYS A 53 -13.52 22.01 15.57
CA CYS A 53 -13.70 20.65 15.04
C CYS A 53 -13.20 20.53 13.60
N LEU A 54 -13.47 21.54 12.77
CA LEU A 54 -13.05 21.57 11.37
C LEU A 54 -11.53 21.67 11.24
N GLN A 55 -10.88 22.43 12.12
CA GLN A 55 -9.42 22.50 12.20
C GLN A 55 -8.80 21.16 12.61
N ILE A 56 -9.37 20.47 13.60
CA ILE A 56 -8.91 19.14 14.01
C ILE A 56 -9.10 18.13 12.86
N ALA A 57 -10.26 18.15 12.21
CA ALA A 57 -10.53 17.30 11.06
C ALA A 57 -9.55 17.55 9.90
N ALA A 58 -9.21 18.82 9.64
CA ALA A 58 -8.21 19.18 8.64
C ALA A 58 -6.83 18.62 8.99
N VAL A 59 -6.39 18.73 10.25
CA VAL A 59 -5.10 18.17 10.68
C VAL A 59 -5.05 16.66 10.48
N ILE A 60 -6.12 15.93 10.84
CA ILE A 60 -6.19 14.48 10.63
C ILE A 60 -6.18 14.14 9.14
N PHE A 61 -6.92 14.89 8.32
CA PHE A 61 -6.98 14.67 6.87
C PHE A 61 -5.63 14.88 6.20
N PHE A 62 -4.96 16.01 6.47
CA PHE A 62 -3.63 16.29 5.93
C PHE A 62 -2.58 15.35 6.49
N GLY A 63 -2.66 14.98 7.77
CA GLY A 63 -1.79 13.98 8.38
C GLY A 63 -1.91 12.61 7.70
N GLY A 64 -3.14 12.15 7.46
CA GLY A 64 -3.40 10.90 6.73
C GLY A 64 -2.87 10.94 5.29
N PHE A 65 -3.12 12.04 4.57
CA PHE A 65 -2.60 12.22 3.21
C PHE A 65 -1.07 12.24 3.17
N PHE A 66 -0.43 12.89 4.16
CA PHE A 66 1.02 12.97 4.27
C PHE A 66 1.65 11.58 4.47
N ILE A 67 1.06 10.73 5.32
CA ILE A 67 1.52 9.37 5.55
C ILE A 67 1.49 8.55 4.26
N VAL A 68 0.34 8.55 3.56
CA VAL A 68 0.20 7.82 2.28
C VAL A 68 1.22 8.33 1.25
N HIS A 69 1.42 9.64 1.16
CA HIS A 69 2.41 10.22 0.27
C HIS A 69 3.84 9.77 0.61
N GLN A 70 4.19 9.73 1.89
CA GLN A 70 5.50 9.26 2.35
C GLN A 70 5.73 7.79 1.96
N ASP A 71 4.72 6.93 2.15
CA ASP A 71 4.80 5.50 1.83
C ASP A 71 5.09 5.28 0.35
N THR A 72 4.45 6.03 -0.56
CA THR A 72 4.71 5.88 -2.00
C THR A 72 6.18 6.12 -2.38
N LYS A 73 6.86 7.08 -1.73
CA LYS A 73 8.28 7.35 -1.95
C LYS A 73 9.16 6.24 -1.41
N VAL A 74 8.82 5.69 -0.23
CA VAL A 74 9.55 4.57 0.36
C VAL A 74 9.46 3.34 -0.54
N TYR A 75 8.27 3.00 -1.04
CA TYR A 75 8.09 1.88 -1.97
C TYR A 75 8.87 2.06 -3.28
N GLN A 76 8.89 3.28 -3.84
CA GLN A 76 9.71 3.56 -5.03
C GLN A 76 11.19 3.32 -4.76
N LYS A 77 11.70 3.77 -3.60
CA LYS A 77 13.11 3.57 -3.22
C LYS A 77 13.45 2.11 -2.94
N GLN A 78 12.54 1.36 -2.31
CA GLN A 78 12.71 -0.09 -2.14
C GLN A 78 12.78 -0.81 -3.48
N ARG A 79 11.93 -0.42 -4.45
CA ARG A 79 11.93 -1.01 -5.80
C ARG A 79 13.21 -0.68 -6.56
N GLU A 80 13.70 0.55 -6.46
CA GLU A 80 14.96 0.99 -7.03
C GLU A 80 16.14 0.19 -6.45
N LEU A 81 16.20 0.03 -5.12
CA LEU A 81 17.20 -0.79 -4.43
C LEU A 81 17.14 -2.26 -4.86
N ALA A 82 15.94 -2.84 -4.98
CA ALA A 82 15.78 -4.21 -5.43
C ALA A 82 16.27 -4.41 -6.87
N SER A 83 15.99 -3.43 -7.75
CA SER A 83 16.47 -3.43 -9.13
C SER A 83 18.00 -3.35 -9.19
N ILE A 84 18.60 -2.42 -8.45
CA ILE A 84 20.06 -2.26 -8.39
C ILE A 84 20.74 -3.52 -7.85
N ASN A 85 20.20 -4.13 -6.79
CA ASN A 85 20.75 -5.38 -6.25
C ASN A 85 20.68 -6.53 -7.26
N ASN A 86 19.60 -6.60 -8.04
CA ASN A 86 19.49 -7.61 -9.08
C ASN A 86 20.50 -7.36 -10.21
N GLU A 87 20.68 -6.11 -10.63
CA GLU A 87 21.68 -5.73 -11.62
C GLU A 87 23.10 -6.06 -11.16
N ILE A 88 23.45 -5.77 -9.89
CA ILE A 88 24.74 -6.11 -9.29
C ILE A 88 24.98 -7.63 -9.32
N ARG A 89 23.96 -8.43 -8.99
CA ARG A 89 24.05 -9.89 -9.03
C ARG A 89 24.33 -10.37 -10.45
N VAL A 90 23.54 -9.94 -11.42
CA VAL A 90 23.74 -10.32 -12.83
C VAL A 90 25.14 -9.93 -13.33
N VAL A 91 25.62 -8.73 -13.00
CA VAL A 91 26.96 -8.28 -13.40
C VAL A 91 28.05 -9.11 -12.73
N THR A 92 27.86 -9.50 -11.47
CA THR A 92 28.83 -10.31 -10.71
C THR A 92 28.88 -11.73 -11.28
N ASP A 93 27.73 -12.35 -11.54
CA ASP A 93 27.63 -13.68 -12.15
C ASP A 93 28.29 -13.70 -13.54
N ASN A 94 28.04 -12.66 -14.35
CA ASN A 94 28.70 -12.50 -15.65
C ASN A 94 30.22 -12.35 -15.53
N ASN A 95 30.70 -11.59 -14.52
CA ASN A 95 32.14 -11.42 -14.28
C ASN A 95 32.79 -12.74 -13.86
N GLU A 96 32.12 -13.52 -13.01
CA GLU A 96 32.59 -14.81 -12.55
C GLU A 96 32.62 -15.83 -13.71
N ALA A 97 31.58 -15.86 -14.55
CA ALA A 97 31.56 -16.69 -15.76
C ALA A 97 32.73 -16.35 -16.69
N LEU A 98 32.97 -15.06 -16.95
CA LEU A 98 34.11 -14.59 -17.75
C LEU A 98 35.46 -15.02 -17.16
N ARG A 99 35.62 -14.94 -15.84
CA ARG A 99 36.83 -15.42 -15.16
C ARG A 99 37.04 -16.91 -15.34
N ILE A 100 35.97 -17.71 -15.22
CA ILE A 100 36.03 -19.16 -15.44
C ILE A 100 36.45 -19.47 -16.88
N ASP A 101 35.91 -18.77 -17.86
CA ASP A 101 36.25 -19.00 -19.27
C ASP A 101 37.70 -18.60 -19.58
N LEU A 102 38.20 -17.51 -19.00
CA LEU A 102 39.63 -17.15 -19.07
C LEU A 102 40.52 -18.22 -18.43
N LEU A 103 40.12 -18.77 -17.28
CA LEU A 103 40.84 -19.87 -16.62
C LEU A 103 40.84 -21.14 -17.47
N LYS A 104 39.72 -21.48 -18.12
CA LYS A 104 39.64 -22.62 -19.05
C LYS A 104 40.58 -22.42 -20.23
N MET A 105 40.59 -21.24 -20.87
CA MET A 105 41.51 -20.94 -21.97
C MET A 105 42.97 -21.05 -21.53
N SER A 106 43.33 -20.43 -20.40
CA SER A 106 44.68 -20.51 -19.86
C SER A 106 45.10 -21.95 -19.51
N SER A 107 44.17 -22.74 -18.96
CA SER A 107 44.41 -24.15 -18.66
C SER A 107 44.57 -24.98 -19.93
N LEU A 108 43.77 -24.74 -20.97
CA LEU A 108 43.91 -25.42 -22.26
C LEU A 108 45.25 -25.12 -22.92
N ASP A 109 45.71 -23.86 -22.89
CA ASP A 109 47.04 -23.50 -23.41
C ASP A 109 48.16 -24.20 -22.63
N SER A 110 48.02 -24.30 -21.30
CA SER A 110 48.97 -25.04 -20.46
C SER A 110 48.97 -26.53 -20.77
N ILE A 111 47.79 -27.13 -20.96
CA ILE A 111 47.64 -28.55 -21.33
C ILE A 111 48.26 -28.79 -22.71
N LYS A 112 47.94 -27.96 -23.70
CA LYS A 112 48.48 -28.05 -25.06
C LYS A 112 50.01 -27.96 -25.05
N THR A 113 50.55 -26.96 -24.36
CA THR A 113 52.00 -26.75 -24.27
C THR A 113 52.70 -27.94 -23.60
N ASN A 114 52.13 -28.49 -22.52
CA ASN A 114 52.70 -29.70 -21.87
C ASN A 114 52.59 -30.94 -22.77
N ALA A 115 51.47 -31.12 -23.48
CA ALA A 115 51.27 -32.24 -24.39
C ALA A 115 52.27 -32.20 -25.56
N GLU A 116 52.45 -31.03 -26.18
CA GLU A 116 53.39 -30.84 -27.29
C GLU A 116 54.85 -30.96 -26.83
N SER A 117 55.23 -30.27 -25.73
CA SER A 117 56.63 -30.18 -25.32
C SER A 117 57.15 -31.35 -24.49
N LYS A 118 56.34 -31.93 -23.60
CA LYS A 118 56.77 -33.02 -22.69
C LYS A 118 56.35 -34.41 -23.18
N LEU A 119 55.19 -34.51 -23.81
CA LEU A 119 54.63 -35.78 -24.25
C LEU A 119 54.82 -36.02 -25.76
N GLY A 120 55.35 -35.03 -26.50
CA GLY A 120 55.59 -35.12 -27.94
C GLY A 120 54.31 -35.29 -28.76
N MET A 121 53.15 -34.93 -28.20
CA MET A 121 51.87 -35.06 -28.90
C MET A 121 51.75 -33.95 -29.94
N SER A 122 51.44 -34.32 -31.18
CA SER A 122 51.12 -33.38 -32.26
C SER A 122 49.64 -33.47 -32.63
N ILE A 123 49.05 -32.36 -33.05
CA ILE A 123 47.68 -32.35 -33.58
C ILE A 123 47.61 -33.27 -34.81
N ALA A 124 46.63 -34.19 -34.83
CA ALA A 124 46.46 -35.12 -35.94
C ALA A 124 45.97 -34.39 -37.21
N THR A 125 46.67 -34.60 -38.32
CA THR A 125 46.30 -34.11 -39.66
C THR A 125 45.28 -35.06 -40.30
N LYS A 126 44.48 -34.57 -41.27
CA LYS A 126 43.46 -35.37 -41.98
C LYS A 126 43.97 -36.72 -42.52
N ASP A 127 45.25 -36.79 -42.87
CA ASP A 127 45.90 -38.00 -43.39
C ASP A 127 46.11 -39.09 -42.32
N ASN A 128 46.10 -38.70 -41.03
CA ASN A 128 46.32 -39.59 -39.88
C ASN A 128 45.04 -39.83 -39.08
N THR A 129 43.86 -39.47 -39.61
CA THR A 129 42.57 -39.65 -38.94
C THR A 129 41.76 -40.73 -39.65
N THR A 130 41.32 -41.74 -38.91
CA THR A 130 40.34 -42.72 -39.39
C THR A 130 38.95 -42.33 -38.89
N GLN A 131 37.99 -42.19 -39.80
CA GLN A 131 36.60 -41.95 -39.45
C GLN A 131 35.89 -43.30 -39.36
N ILE A 132 35.35 -43.61 -38.19
CA ILE A 132 34.57 -44.82 -37.95
C ILE A 132 33.11 -44.39 -37.81
N GLU A 133 32.25 -44.90 -38.68
CA GLU A 133 30.80 -44.73 -38.54
C GLU A 133 30.32 -45.59 -37.38
N VAL A 134 29.94 -44.92 -36.29
CA VAL A 134 29.41 -45.58 -35.10
C VAL A 134 27.91 -45.83 -35.32
N PRO A 135 27.42 -47.08 -35.27
CA PRO A 135 26.00 -47.38 -35.44
C PRO A 135 25.18 -46.74 -34.30
N SER A 136 23.93 -46.36 -34.60
CA SER A 136 23.07 -45.54 -33.72
C SER A 136 22.87 -46.07 -32.29
N ASN A 137 23.19 -47.34 -32.02
CA ASN A 137 22.97 -48.01 -30.73
C ASN A 137 24.29 -48.40 -30.03
N TYR A 138 25.41 -47.76 -30.37
CA TYR A 138 26.73 -48.14 -29.84
C TYR A 138 26.97 -47.70 -28.39
N PHE A 139 26.27 -46.66 -27.94
CA PHE A 139 26.31 -46.23 -26.54
C PHE A 139 25.05 -46.76 -25.86
N GLU A 140 25.22 -47.46 -24.73
CA GLU A 140 24.09 -47.78 -23.87
C GLU A 140 23.44 -46.47 -23.43
N GLU A 141 22.17 -46.29 -23.75
CA GLU A 141 21.39 -45.20 -23.19
C GLU A 141 21.37 -45.41 -21.67
N GLU A 142 22.10 -44.56 -20.94
CA GLU A 142 21.96 -44.46 -19.51
C GLU A 142 20.48 -44.21 -19.25
N ASN A 143 19.80 -45.23 -18.72
CA ASN A 143 18.40 -45.15 -18.32
C ASN A 143 18.32 -44.05 -17.26
N ASN A 144 18.09 -42.82 -17.73
CA ASN A 144 17.63 -41.73 -16.90
C ASN A 144 16.38 -42.26 -16.22
N SER A 145 16.53 -42.58 -14.94
CA SER A 145 15.46 -43.02 -14.08
C SER A 145 14.35 -42.00 -14.26
N ALA A 146 13.26 -42.47 -14.88
CA ALA A 146 12.08 -41.69 -15.15
C ALA A 146 11.68 -40.94 -13.87
N ASP A 147 11.68 -39.62 -13.97
CA ASP A 147 10.89 -38.67 -13.19
C ASP A 147 10.27 -39.24 -11.89
N GLU A 148 11.04 -39.30 -10.81
CA GLU A 148 10.42 -39.10 -9.50
C GLU A 148 9.99 -37.64 -9.42
N LYS A 149 8.74 -37.37 -9.82
CA LYS A 149 8.03 -36.13 -9.49
C LYS A 149 8.07 -35.95 -7.98
N GLN A 150 9.09 -35.23 -7.48
CA GLN A 150 9.08 -34.75 -6.12
C GLN A 150 7.82 -33.90 -5.96
N LYS A 151 6.90 -34.38 -5.12
CA LYS A 151 5.69 -33.63 -4.76
C LYS A 151 6.12 -32.38 -3.99
N THR A 152 6.38 -31.30 -4.71
CA THR A 152 6.66 -29.98 -4.16
C THR A 152 5.50 -29.58 -3.25
N VAL A 153 5.81 -28.94 -2.12
CA VAL A 153 4.90 -28.53 -1.03
C VAL A 153 3.58 -27.93 -1.53
N PHE A 154 3.61 -27.22 -2.65
CA PHE A 154 2.44 -26.67 -3.33
C PHE A 154 1.36 -27.70 -3.71
N SER A 155 1.77 -28.89 -4.16
CA SER A 155 0.85 -30.00 -4.49
C SER A 155 0.12 -30.56 -3.27
N LYS A 156 0.79 -30.62 -2.11
CA LYS A 156 0.17 -31.03 -0.84
C LYS A 156 -0.83 -30.00 -0.31
N ILE A 157 -0.56 -28.71 -0.51
CA ILE A 157 -1.46 -27.63 -0.10
C ILE A 157 -2.73 -27.64 -0.97
N MET A 158 -2.58 -27.82 -2.29
CA MET A 158 -3.72 -27.84 -3.20
C MET A 158 -4.66 -29.04 -2.93
N ASP A 159 -4.09 -30.22 -2.63
CA ASP A 159 -4.87 -31.42 -2.27
C ASP A 159 -5.65 -31.24 -0.96
N ALA A 160 -5.13 -30.47 0.01
CA ALA A 160 -5.81 -30.21 1.28
C ALA A 160 -7.01 -29.25 1.17
N PHE A 161 -7.05 -28.41 0.13
CA PHE A 161 -8.17 -27.52 -0.17
C PHE A 161 -9.23 -28.15 -1.10
N SER A 162 -8.94 -29.30 -1.69
CA SER A 162 -9.83 -30.00 -2.62
C SER A 162 -10.70 -31.08 -1.96
N LYS A 163 -10.85 -31.04 -0.62
CA LYS A 163 -11.74 -31.90 0.15
C LYS A 163 -12.70 -31.05 0.98
#